data_AF-A0A5P3AQE7-F1
#
_entry.id   AF-A0A5P3AQE7-F1
#
_cell.length_a   1.000
_cell.length_b   1.000
_cell.length_c   1.000
_cell.angle_alpha   90.00
_cell.angle_beta   90.00
_cell.angle_gamma   90.00
#
_symmetry.space_group_name_H-M   'P 1'
#
loop_
_entity.id
_entity.type
_entity.pdbx_description
1 polymer ?
#
loop_
_entity_poly.entity_id
_entity_poly.type
_entity_poly.pdbx_seq_one_letter_code
_entity_poly.pdbx_strand_id
1 'polypeptide(L)'
;MNFKETVLLLGMSMVVSATSIAQDEVEASVGADLVSGYIWRGQDLGGVSIQPSLSVAYKGFSLGAWGSAGIESADTKELDLTLGYCTGGFSISVTDYWFNGGPGYFHYGTHHTSHVFEAQIGYDFGPLAVNWYTNFAGADGVNKDGDRAYSSYISLAAPSNWQAWTGQQK
;
A
#
# COMPACT_ATOMS: atom_id res chain seq x y z
N MET A 1 29.61 11.41 16.79
CA MET A 1 29.94 12.36 15.70
C MET A 1 28.61 12.96 15.25
N ASN A 2 28.46 14.28 15.35
CA ASN A 2 27.25 15.02 14.98
C ASN A 2 27.05 14.98 13.46
N PHE A 3 25.83 14.72 12.98
CA PHE A 3 25.43 15.14 11.63
C PHE A 3 24.08 15.84 11.68
N LYS A 4 24.07 17.02 11.07
CA LYS A 4 23.00 18.00 11.06
C LYS A 4 22.05 17.69 9.90
N GLU A 5 20.76 17.80 10.18
CA GLU A 5 19.69 18.28 9.32
C GLU A 5 19.91 18.23 7.80
N THR A 6 19.35 17.21 7.15
CA THR A 6 18.61 17.34 5.88
C THR A 6 17.66 16.16 5.79
N VAL A 7 16.45 16.36 6.33
CA VAL A 7 15.33 15.45 6.19
C VAL A 7 14.61 15.84 4.91
N LEU A 8 14.72 15.01 3.87
CA LEU A 8 13.79 15.05 2.73
C LEU A 8 12.96 13.77 2.81
N LEU A 9 11.82 13.91 3.47
CA LEU A 9 10.79 12.89 3.69
C LEU A 9 9.84 12.94 2.48
N LEU A 10 9.84 11.90 1.64
CA LEU A 10 8.70 11.63 0.75
C LEU A 10 8.77 10.21 0.22
N GLY A 11 7.67 9.46 0.36
CA GLY A 11 7.54 8.13 -0.19
C GLY A 11 6.41 7.31 0.41
N MET A 12 5.32 7.95 0.86
CA MET A 12 4.07 7.22 0.99
C MET A 12 3.58 7.07 -0.44
N SER A 13 3.84 5.91 -1.06
CA SER A 13 3.12 5.52 -2.26
C SER A 13 1.68 5.32 -1.82
N MET A 14 0.96 6.43 -1.73
CA MET A 14 -0.47 6.39 -1.91
C MET A 14 -0.60 5.78 -3.30
N VAL A 15 -0.93 4.49 -3.34
CA VAL A 15 -1.78 3.98 -4.41
C VAL A 15 -3.02 4.87 -4.27
N VAL A 16 -2.95 6.03 -4.92
CA VAL A 16 -4.10 6.86 -5.21
C VAL A 16 -4.99 5.83 -5.85
N SER A 17 -6.04 5.47 -5.13
CA SER A 17 -7.17 4.78 -5.74
C SER A 17 -7.58 5.75 -6.81
N ALA A 18 -7.05 5.56 -8.03
CA ALA A 18 -7.54 6.21 -9.20
C ALA A 18 -9.02 5.97 -9.07
N THR A 19 -9.78 7.06 -8.95
CA THR A 19 -11.23 7.02 -8.90
C THR A 19 -11.66 6.48 -10.25
N SER A 20 -11.55 5.18 -10.43
CA SER A 20 -11.89 4.45 -11.63
C SER A 20 -13.39 4.34 -11.57
N ILE A 21 -14.05 5.36 -12.09
CA ILE A 21 -15.42 5.24 -12.59
C ILE A 21 -15.46 3.93 -13.37
N ALA A 22 -16.43 3.06 -13.10
CA ALA A 22 -16.53 1.75 -13.75
C ALA A 22 -16.31 1.86 -15.27
N GLN A 23 -15.12 1.47 -15.74
CA GLN A 23 -14.78 1.46 -17.15
C GLN A 23 -15.04 0.05 -17.70
N ASP A 24 -15.65 -0.02 -18.88
CA ASP A 24 -15.88 -1.27 -19.62
C ASP A 24 -14.62 -1.80 -20.32
N GLU A 25 -13.51 -1.08 -20.23
CA GLU A 25 -12.22 -1.43 -20.83
C GLU A 25 -11.26 -2.01 -19.79
N VAL A 26 -10.32 -2.85 -20.26
CA VAL A 26 -9.24 -3.37 -19.44
C VAL A 26 -8.15 -2.31 -19.37
N GLU A 27 -7.89 -1.79 -18.19
CA GLU A 27 -6.78 -0.88 -17.94
C GLU A 27 -5.59 -1.68 -17.42
N ALA A 28 -4.41 -1.54 -18.03
CA ALA A 28 -3.17 -2.13 -17.53
C ALA A 28 -2.13 -1.02 -17.35
N SER A 29 -1.39 -1.07 -16.24
CA SER A 29 -0.36 -0.10 -15.93
C SER A 29 0.93 -0.79 -15.47
N VAL A 30 2.07 -0.24 -15.88
CA VAL A 30 3.40 -0.67 -15.45
C VAL A 30 4.15 0.57 -15.00
N GLY A 31 4.75 0.51 -13.82
CA GLY A 31 5.54 1.60 -13.25
C GLY A 31 6.83 1.08 -12.60
N ALA A 32 7.74 1.99 -12.33
CA ALA A 32 8.91 1.73 -11.51
C ALA A 32 9.37 3.05 -10.89
N ASP A 33 9.42 3.08 -9.56
CA ASP A 33 9.88 4.25 -8.81
C ASP A 33 11.30 4.01 -8.27
N LEU A 34 12.11 5.08 -8.21
CA LEU A 34 13.40 5.08 -7.52
C LEU A 34 13.27 5.99 -6.29
N VAL A 35 13.34 5.40 -5.10
CA VAL A 35 13.18 6.13 -3.83
C VAL A 35 14.50 6.15 -3.07
N SER A 36 14.78 7.24 -2.36
CA SER A 36 16.01 7.40 -1.57
C SER A 36 15.96 6.78 -0.18
N GLY A 37 14.79 6.30 0.26
CA GLY A 37 14.55 5.61 1.53
C GLY A 37 13.14 5.06 1.60
N TYR A 38 12.94 3.95 2.34
CA TYR A 38 11.68 3.25 2.42
C TYR A 38 11.24 3.08 3.89
N ILE A 39 10.21 3.83 4.30
CA ILE A 39 9.61 3.72 5.63
C ILE A 39 8.22 3.10 5.50
N TRP A 40 7.96 2.00 6.21
CA TRP A 40 6.67 1.33 6.24
C TRP A 40 6.14 1.27 7.67
N ARG A 41 4.95 1.86 7.90
CA ARG A 41 4.28 1.90 9.23
C ARG A 41 5.20 2.36 10.38
N GLY A 42 6.12 3.27 10.10
CA GLY A 42 7.10 3.80 11.06
C GLY A 42 8.36 2.94 11.24
N GLN A 43 8.49 1.82 10.54
CA GLN A 43 9.71 1.02 10.45
C GLN A 43 10.55 1.48 9.26
N ASP A 44 11.84 1.70 9.49
CA ASP A 44 12.82 1.93 8.42
C ASP A 44 13.16 0.59 7.78
N LEU A 45 12.76 0.43 6.52
CA LEU A 45 12.92 -0.79 5.74
C LEU A 45 14.09 -0.72 4.75
N GLY A 46 14.78 0.42 4.63
CA GLY A 46 16.01 0.51 3.83
C GLY A 46 16.26 1.85 3.15
N GLY A 47 17.44 1.94 2.53
CA GLY A 47 17.93 3.10 1.79
C GLY A 47 17.40 3.17 0.34
N VAL A 48 18.29 3.51 -0.59
CA VAL A 48 17.91 3.68 -2.01
C VAL A 48 17.34 2.39 -2.57
N SER A 49 16.09 2.43 -3.05
CA SER A 49 15.34 1.24 -3.49
C SER A 49 14.67 1.46 -4.83
N ILE A 50 14.63 0.39 -5.64
CA ILE A 50 13.87 0.33 -6.88
C ILE A 50 12.53 -0.35 -6.57
N GLN A 51 11.44 0.28 -6.98
CA GLN A 51 10.08 -0.13 -6.64
C GLN A 51 9.25 -0.37 -7.92
N PRO A 52 9.34 -1.57 -8.52
CA PRO A 52 8.51 -1.90 -9.67
C PRO A 52 7.03 -2.05 -9.27
N SER A 53 6.14 -1.67 -10.17
CA SER A 53 4.69 -1.85 -10.03
C SER A 53 4.06 -2.33 -11.33
N LEU A 54 3.07 -3.19 -11.20
CA LEU A 54 2.25 -3.70 -12.30
C LEU A 54 0.81 -3.78 -11.80
N SER A 55 -0.15 -3.25 -12.54
CA SER A 55 -1.56 -3.44 -12.21
C SER A 55 -2.42 -3.65 -13.44
N VAL A 56 -3.53 -4.33 -13.24
CA VAL A 56 -4.61 -4.47 -14.20
C VAL A 56 -5.94 -4.20 -13.50
N ALA A 57 -6.83 -3.47 -14.15
CA ALA A 57 -8.16 -3.18 -13.65
C ALA A 57 -9.22 -3.43 -14.73
N TYR A 58 -10.37 -3.93 -14.31
CA TYR A 58 -11.50 -4.20 -15.19
C TYR A 58 -12.81 -4.19 -14.39
N LYS A 59 -13.79 -3.38 -14.81
CA LYS A 59 -15.14 -3.33 -14.21
C LYS A 59 -15.15 -3.19 -12.68
N GLY A 60 -14.26 -2.34 -12.17
CA GLY A 60 -14.11 -2.10 -10.74
C GLY A 60 -13.24 -3.11 -10.00
N PHE A 61 -12.90 -4.27 -10.59
CA PHE A 61 -11.88 -5.15 -10.04
C PHE A 61 -10.48 -4.65 -10.39
N SER A 62 -9.53 -4.80 -9.47
CA SER A 62 -8.12 -4.51 -9.70
C SER A 62 -7.23 -5.60 -9.15
N LEU A 63 -6.15 -5.92 -9.86
CA LEU A 63 -5.07 -6.77 -9.39
C LEU A 63 -3.77 -6.01 -9.58
N GLY A 64 -3.06 -5.77 -8.47
CA GLY A 64 -1.78 -5.09 -8.43
C GLY A 64 -0.68 -5.99 -7.87
N ALA A 65 0.51 -5.85 -8.43
CA ALA A 65 1.75 -6.34 -7.88
C ALA A 65 2.69 -5.16 -7.69
N TRP A 66 3.24 -5.03 -6.50
CA TRP A 66 4.24 -4.03 -6.17
C TRP A 66 5.43 -4.72 -5.52
N GLY A 67 6.65 -4.26 -5.80
CA GLY A 67 7.82 -4.79 -5.13
C GLY A 67 8.73 -3.68 -4.67
N SER A 68 9.60 -4.01 -3.72
CA SER A 68 10.73 -3.18 -3.35
C SER A 68 12.00 -4.00 -3.32
N ALA A 69 13.06 -3.49 -3.92
CA ALA A 69 14.40 -4.04 -3.77
C ALA A 69 15.38 -2.89 -3.54
N GLY A 70 15.99 -2.89 -2.36
CA GLY A 70 17.13 -2.02 -2.08
C GLY A 70 18.33 -2.36 -2.94
N ILE A 71 19.15 -1.34 -3.24
CA ILE A 71 20.35 -1.48 -4.06
C ILE A 71 21.48 -2.17 -3.27
N GLU A 72 21.45 -2.11 -1.93
CA GLU A 72 22.41 -2.81 -1.09
C GLU A 72 21.96 -4.26 -0.82
N SER A 73 22.90 -5.20 -0.79
CA SER A 73 22.59 -6.63 -0.64
C SER A 73 22.02 -7.01 0.73
N ALA A 74 22.12 -6.12 1.71
CA ALA A 74 21.54 -6.27 3.05
C ALA A 74 20.07 -5.81 3.13
N ASP A 75 19.55 -5.15 2.09
CA ASP A 75 18.22 -4.57 2.12
C ASP A 75 17.11 -5.62 1.98
N THR A 76 16.01 -5.36 2.69
CA THR A 76 14.82 -6.21 2.65
C THR A 76 14.15 -6.06 1.28
N LYS A 77 13.79 -7.19 0.68
CA LYS A 77 12.97 -7.28 -0.53
C LYS A 77 11.55 -7.53 -0.14
N GLU A 78 10.65 -6.81 -0.76
CA GLU A 78 9.22 -6.93 -0.54
C GLU A 78 8.52 -7.23 -1.86
N LEU A 79 7.48 -8.06 -1.81
CA LEU A 79 6.57 -8.31 -2.89
C LEU A 79 5.15 -8.33 -2.34
N ASP A 80 4.35 -7.40 -2.85
CA ASP A 80 2.98 -7.19 -2.42
C ASP A 80 2.05 -7.53 -3.56
N LEU A 81 1.05 -8.35 -3.28
CA LEU A 81 -0.05 -8.60 -4.20
C LEU A 81 -1.35 -8.06 -3.60
N THR A 82 -2.01 -7.16 -4.34
CA THR A 82 -3.28 -6.58 -3.92
C THR A 82 -4.38 -6.94 -4.89
N LEU A 83 -5.45 -7.53 -4.38
CA LEU A 83 -6.71 -7.71 -5.10
C LEU A 83 -7.73 -6.72 -4.54
N GLY A 84 -8.28 -5.86 -5.40
CA GLY A 84 -9.23 -4.82 -5.02
C GLY A 84 -10.53 -4.88 -5.81
N TYR A 85 -11.55 -4.26 -5.23
CA TYR A 85 -12.80 -3.93 -5.90
C TYR A 85 -13.27 -2.53 -5.49
N CYS A 86 -13.71 -1.73 -6.46
CA CYS A 86 -14.30 -0.43 -6.21
C CYS A 86 -15.56 -0.19 -7.06
N THR A 87 -16.53 0.52 -6.48
CA THR A 87 -17.75 0.92 -7.19
C THR A 87 -18.42 2.10 -6.49
N GLY A 88 -18.78 3.14 -7.25
CA GLY A 88 -19.61 4.25 -6.75
C GLY A 88 -19.10 4.94 -5.47
N GLY A 89 -17.78 4.99 -5.26
CA GLY A 89 -17.14 5.55 -4.06
C GLY A 89 -16.75 4.50 -3.02
N PHE A 90 -17.37 3.32 -3.01
CA PHE A 90 -16.96 2.21 -2.16
C PHE A 90 -15.68 1.54 -2.68
N SER A 91 -14.80 1.12 -1.78
CA SER A 91 -13.63 0.29 -2.07
C SER A 91 -13.43 -0.79 -1.01
N ILE A 92 -12.92 -1.94 -1.46
CA ILE A 92 -12.45 -3.04 -0.60
C ILE A 92 -11.23 -3.68 -1.26
N SER A 93 -10.23 -4.07 -0.48
CA SER A 93 -9.11 -4.85 -1.02
C SER A 93 -8.52 -5.81 0.01
N VAL A 94 -7.79 -6.79 -0.49
CA VAL A 94 -6.91 -7.64 0.30
C VAL A 94 -5.50 -7.53 -0.27
N THR A 95 -4.54 -7.29 0.59
CA THR A 95 -3.11 -7.26 0.25
C THR A 95 -2.40 -8.40 0.96
N ASP A 96 -1.59 -9.14 0.21
CA ASP A 96 -0.60 -10.10 0.70
C ASP A 96 0.77 -9.43 0.66
N TYR A 97 1.29 -9.06 1.83
CA TYR A 97 2.64 -8.54 2.00
C TYR A 97 3.60 -9.69 2.20
N TRP A 98 4.64 -9.79 1.38
CA TRP A 98 5.73 -10.75 1.57
C TRP A 98 7.07 -10.05 1.70
N PHE A 99 7.79 -10.38 2.77
CA PHE A 99 9.16 -9.91 2.99
C PHE A 99 10.17 -11.06 2.87
N ASN A 100 11.33 -10.79 2.30
CA ASN A 100 12.45 -11.73 2.35
C ASN A 100 12.98 -11.86 3.79
N GLY A 101 13.27 -13.09 4.22
CA GLY A 101 13.71 -13.37 5.60
C GLY A 101 13.19 -14.67 6.17
N GLY A 102 12.18 -15.28 5.55
CA GLY A 102 11.69 -16.62 5.90
C GLY A 102 11.73 -17.62 4.74
N PRO A 103 10.88 -18.66 4.75
CA PRO A 103 11.06 -19.89 3.96
C PRO A 103 10.84 -19.76 2.44
N GLY A 104 10.54 -18.56 1.93
CA GLY A 104 10.29 -18.28 0.52
C GLY A 104 8.85 -17.83 0.24
N TYR A 105 8.58 -17.37 -0.99
CA TYR A 105 7.30 -16.75 -1.37
C TYR A 105 6.10 -17.71 -1.45
N PHE A 106 6.32 -19.00 -1.71
CA PHE A 106 5.20 -19.96 -1.82
C PHE A 106 4.90 -20.67 -0.49
N HIS A 107 5.35 -20.12 0.64
CA HIS A 107 5.19 -20.72 1.97
C HIS A 107 4.10 -20.04 2.79
N TYR A 108 2.89 -20.61 2.76
CA TYR A 108 1.69 -20.11 3.45
C TYR A 108 1.36 -20.90 4.74
N GLY A 109 2.37 -21.40 5.46
CA GLY A 109 2.16 -22.20 6.67
C GLY A 109 1.66 -21.38 7.86
N THR A 110 0.70 -21.90 8.62
CA THR A 110 0.04 -21.20 9.76
C THR A 110 0.98 -20.71 10.86
N HIS A 111 2.15 -21.35 11.04
CA HIS A 111 3.17 -20.96 12.02
C HIS A 111 4.54 -20.74 11.38
N HIS A 112 4.60 -20.73 10.04
CA HIS A 112 5.86 -20.66 9.30
C HIS A 112 5.59 -20.04 7.93
N THR A 113 5.38 -18.73 7.95
CA THR A 113 5.14 -17.90 6.76
C THR A 113 5.75 -16.53 6.99
N SER A 114 6.20 -15.90 5.91
CA SER A 114 6.62 -14.47 5.90
C SER A 114 5.54 -13.56 5.35
N HIS A 115 4.36 -14.10 5.09
CA HIS A 115 3.23 -13.37 4.55
C HIS A 115 2.44 -12.69 5.67
N VAL A 116 1.99 -11.46 5.41
CA VAL A 116 1.04 -10.73 6.25
C VAL A 116 -0.12 -10.31 5.37
N PHE A 117 -1.34 -10.67 5.77
CA PHE A 117 -2.54 -10.34 5.03
C PHE A 117 -3.27 -9.16 5.67
N GLU A 118 -3.52 -8.13 4.87
CA GLU A 118 -4.25 -6.94 5.24
C GLU A 118 -5.56 -6.84 4.45
N ALA A 119 -6.64 -6.47 5.13
CA ALA A 119 -7.89 -6.10 4.50
C ALA A 119 -8.05 -4.58 4.59
N GLN A 120 -8.49 -3.98 3.49
CA GLN A 120 -8.90 -2.59 3.39
C GLN A 120 -10.40 -2.54 3.14
N ILE A 121 -11.06 -1.57 3.76
CA ILE A 121 -12.39 -1.12 3.37
C ILE A 121 -12.40 0.40 3.37
N GLY A 122 -13.03 1.00 2.36
CA GLY A 122 -13.03 2.44 2.19
C GLY A 122 -14.29 2.98 1.53
N TYR A 123 -14.51 4.27 1.72
CA TYR A 123 -15.51 5.03 1.00
C TYR A 123 -15.03 6.43 0.71
N ASP A 124 -15.17 6.85 -0.56
CA ASP A 124 -14.93 8.20 -1.03
C ASP A 124 -16.26 8.96 -1.14
N PHE A 125 -16.40 10.00 -0.30
CA PHE A 125 -17.58 10.86 -0.30
C PHE A 125 -17.46 12.03 -1.29
N GLY A 126 -16.30 12.23 -1.92
CA GLY A 126 -15.96 13.36 -2.78
C GLY A 126 -15.05 14.38 -2.09
N PRO A 127 -15.49 15.11 -1.05
CA PRO A 127 -14.64 16.06 -0.34
C PRO A 127 -13.72 15.39 0.70
N LEU A 128 -13.99 14.12 1.03
CA LEU A 128 -13.25 13.33 2.00
C LEU A 128 -13.40 11.85 1.65
N ALA A 129 -12.29 11.14 1.58
CA ALA A 129 -12.24 9.70 1.53
C ALA A 129 -11.74 9.14 2.86
N VAL A 130 -12.37 8.06 3.32
CA VAL A 130 -12.05 7.36 4.57
C VAL A 130 -11.70 5.92 4.23
N ASN A 131 -10.59 5.43 4.76
CA ASN A 131 -10.15 4.06 4.57
C ASN A 131 -9.73 3.47 5.91
N TRP A 132 -10.09 2.22 6.17
CA TRP A 132 -9.61 1.44 7.29
C TRP A 132 -8.89 0.20 6.75
N TYR A 133 -7.69 0.00 7.27
CA TYR A 133 -6.82 -1.14 7.02
C TYR A 133 -6.62 -1.96 8.30
N THR A 134 -6.66 -3.29 8.19
CA THR A 134 -6.37 -4.20 9.30
C THR A 134 -5.61 -5.43 8.83
N ASN A 135 -4.52 -5.76 9.53
CA ASN A 135 -3.88 -7.06 9.41
C ASN A 135 -4.79 -8.10 10.07
N PHE A 136 -5.14 -9.16 9.34
CA PHE A 136 -6.07 -10.19 9.83
C PHE A 136 -5.48 -11.60 9.84
N ALA A 137 -4.42 -11.84 9.07
CA ALA A 137 -3.75 -13.14 9.02
C ALA A 137 -2.25 -13.01 8.71
N GLY A 138 -1.53 -14.13 8.83
CA GLY A 138 -0.09 -14.19 8.58
C GLY A 138 0.76 -13.81 9.80
N ALA A 139 2.01 -13.45 9.54
CA ALA A 139 3.05 -13.09 10.51
C ALA A 139 2.91 -11.64 11.01
N ASP A 140 1.68 -11.19 11.26
CA ASP A 140 1.45 -9.93 11.95
C ASP A 140 2.06 -10.05 13.35
N GLY A 141 2.87 -9.05 13.74
CA GLY A 141 3.71 -9.10 14.94
C GLY A 141 2.93 -9.46 16.21
N VAL A 142 3.65 -9.84 17.27
CA VAL A 142 3.03 -10.18 18.56
C VAL A 142 2.97 -8.96 19.48
N ASN A 143 1.90 -8.87 20.27
CA ASN A 143 1.79 -7.91 21.35
C ASN A 143 2.67 -8.32 22.54
N LYS A 144 2.67 -7.50 23.60
CA LYS A 144 3.44 -7.74 24.84
C LYS A 144 3.09 -9.05 25.55
N ASP A 145 1.92 -9.61 25.28
CA ASP A 145 1.41 -10.83 25.89
C ASP A 145 1.67 -12.08 25.00
N GLY A 146 2.31 -11.89 23.84
CA GLY A 146 2.66 -12.95 22.89
C GLY A 146 1.55 -13.29 21.88
N ASP A 147 0.39 -12.64 21.98
CA ASP A 147 -0.72 -12.82 21.03
C ASP A 147 -0.54 -11.95 19.79
N ARG A 148 -1.19 -12.32 18.68
CA ARG A 148 -1.12 -11.54 17.44
C ARG A 148 -1.67 -10.11 17.63
N ALA A 149 -0.97 -9.12 17.09
CA ALA A 149 -1.24 -7.71 17.33
C ALA A 149 -2.49 -7.16 16.61
N TYR A 150 -2.90 -7.78 15.49
CA TYR A 150 -4.02 -7.34 14.64
C TYR A 150 -3.92 -5.84 14.30
N SER A 151 -2.77 -5.45 13.77
CA SER A 151 -2.42 -4.05 13.52
C SER A 151 -3.43 -3.38 12.59
N SER A 152 -4.03 -2.26 13.02
CA SER A 152 -5.02 -1.50 12.25
C SER A 152 -4.67 -0.02 12.18
N TYR A 153 -5.03 0.63 11.08
CA TYR A 153 -4.99 2.09 10.97
C TYR A 153 -6.12 2.63 10.10
N ILE A 154 -6.41 3.92 10.29
CA ILE A 154 -7.38 4.67 9.50
C ILE A 154 -6.63 5.74 8.71
N SER A 155 -6.96 5.86 7.43
CA SER A 155 -6.47 6.90 6.54
C SER A 155 -7.61 7.82 6.12
N LEU A 156 -7.34 9.12 6.15
CA LEU A 156 -8.24 10.17 5.71
C LEU A 156 -7.55 10.92 4.58
N ALA A 157 -8.21 11.04 3.43
CA ALA A 157 -7.70 11.78 2.29
C ALA A 157 -8.71 12.85 1.89
N ALA A 158 -8.26 14.09 1.75
CA ALA A 158 -9.07 15.19 1.26
C ALA A 158 -8.36 15.83 0.06
N PRO A 159 -9.07 16.22 -1.01
CA PRO A 159 -8.49 16.96 -2.13
C PRO A 159 -7.78 18.23 -1.63
N SER A 160 -6.55 18.46 -2.08
CA SER A 160 -5.76 19.65 -1.70
C SER A 160 -6.10 20.90 -2.53
N ASN A 161 -7.07 20.83 -3.43
CA ASN A 161 -7.50 21.96 -4.24
C ASN A 161 -8.40 22.90 -3.43
N TRP A 162 -7.79 23.91 -2.81
CA TRP A 162 -8.47 25.16 -2.43
C TRP A 162 -8.91 26.00 -3.66
N GLN A 163 -8.98 25.41 -4.86
CA GLN A 163 -9.46 26.11 -6.06
C GLN A 163 -10.98 26.08 -6.10
N ALA A 164 -11.54 27.09 -5.41
CA ALA A 164 -12.75 27.82 -5.77
C ALA A 164 -13.89 26.98 -6.38
N TRP A 165 -14.77 26.53 -5.50
CA TRP A 165 -16.20 26.39 -5.78
C TRP A 165 -16.80 27.78 -6.05
N THR A 166 -16.33 28.47 -7.09
CA THR A 166 -17.06 29.58 -7.71
C THR A 166 -17.76 28.98 -8.89
N GLY A 167 -19.02 28.61 -8.69
CA GLY A 167 -19.86 28.14 -9.79
C GLY A 167 -19.92 29.19 -10.90
N GLN A 168 -19.67 28.76 -12.12
CA GLN A 168 -20.21 29.36 -13.33
C GLN A 168 -20.57 28.20 -14.26
N GLN A 169 -21.87 28.07 -14.49
CA GLN A 169 -22.48 27.26 -15.54
C GLN A 169 -22.16 27.84 -16.92
N LYS A 170 -22.24 26.98 -17.95
CA LYS A 170 -22.53 27.26 -19.37
C LYS A 170 -21.79 28.40 -20.07
#